data_AF-A0A6M1YWD5-F1
#
_entry.id   AF-A0A6M1YWD5-F1
#
_cell.length_a   1.000
_cell.length_b   1.000
_cell.length_c   1.000
_cell.angle_alpha   90.00
_cell.angle_beta   90.00
_cell.angle_gamma   90.00
#
_symmetry.space_group_name_H-M   'P 1'
#
loop_
_entity.id
_entity.type
_entity.pdbx_description
1 polymer ?
#
loop_
_entity_poly.entity_id
_entity_poly.type
_entity_poly.pdbx_seq_one_letter_code
_entity_poly.pdbx_strand_id
1 'polypeptide(L)'
;MKGKKKIMKKTKYKTVFAILGFFIFIFAVFMVSKSFTYYASSAEKQNEITLIDQKIEELQGMKRGYEAKALNHANQADRLQFIEGELQTAKRHWKIADDNRRIALQIQKQIDELKVQKIDLQKKYA
;
A
#
# COMPACT_ATOMS: atom_id res chain seq x y z
N MET A 1 -6.50 75.61 -27.98
CA MET A 1 -7.00 74.20 -27.94
C MET A 1 -5.83 73.22 -27.78
N LYS A 2 -5.55 72.70 -26.57
CA LYS A 2 -4.65 71.53 -26.34
C LYS A 2 -4.66 71.20 -24.83
N GLY A 3 -5.68 70.52 -24.33
CA GLY A 3 -5.80 70.26 -22.87
C GLY A 3 -6.46 68.95 -22.44
N LYS A 4 -7.19 68.24 -23.31
CA LYS A 4 -8.02 67.09 -22.87
C LYS A 4 -7.44 65.69 -23.17
N LYS A 5 -6.35 65.56 -23.94
CA LYS A 5 -5.84 64.23 -24.37
C LYS A 5 -4.95 63.49 -23.35
N LYS A 6 -4.44 64.16 -22.31
CA LYS A 6 -3.46 63.56 -21.37
C LYS A 6 -4.10 62.78 -20.22
N ILE A 7 -5.36 63.09 -19.86
CA ILE A 7 -6.06 62.48 -18.72
C ILE A 7 -6.68 61.13 -19.11
N MET A 8 -7.11 60.98 -20.37
CA MET A 8 -7.83 59.78 -20.86
C MET A 8 -6.96 58.54 -21.08
N LYS A 9 -5.62 58.70 -21.11
CA LYS A 9 -4.67 57.58 -21.23
C LYS A 9 -4.42 56.91 -19.87
N LYS A 10 -4.32 57.67 -18.77
CA LYS A 10 -3.99 57.13 -17.43
C LYS A 10 -5.05 56.18 -16.87
N THR A 11 -6.32 56.37 -17.20
CA THR A 11 -7.42 55.50 -16.75
C THR A 11 -7.45 54.16 -17.47
N LYS A 12 -7.12 54.11 -18.77
CA LYS A 12 -7.06 52.85 -19.54
C LYS A 12 -5.96 51.91 -19.06
N TYR A 13 -4.80 52.43 -18.65
CA TYR A 13 -3.74 51.57 -18.11
C TYR A 13 -4.09 51.03 -16.72
N LYS A 14 -4.77 51.80 -15.87
CA LYS A 14 -5.23 51.34 -14.55
C LYS A 14 -6.23 50.20 -14.64
N THR A 15 -7.19 50.27 -15.56
CA THR A 15 -8.16 49.19 -15.75
C THR A 15 -7.52 47.94 -16.37
N VAL A 16 -6.59 48.10 -17.32
CA VAL A 16 -5.85 46.96 -17.90
C VAL A 16 -4.96 46.28 -16.86
N PHE A 17 -4.24 47.04 -16.01
CA PHE A 17 -3.45 46.48 -14.92
C PHE A 17 -4.31 45.79 -13.84
N ALA A 18 -5.50 46.33 -13.52
CA ALA A 18 -6.42 45.71 -12.58
C ALA A 18 -7.00 44.39 -13.12
N ILE A 19 -7.35 44.34 -14.42
CA ILE A 19 -7.81 43.11 -15.08
C ILE A 19 -6.69 42.07 -15.12
N LEU A 20 -5.46 42.48 -15.46
CA LEU A 20 -4.31 41.57 -15.49
C LEU A 20 -4.00 40.98 -14.10
N GLY A 21 -4.06 41.81 -13.06
CA GLY A 21 -3.87 41.37 -11.67
C GLY A 21 -4.96 40.39 -11.20
N PHE A 22 -6.21 40.61 -11.61
CA PHE A 22 -7.32 39.71 -11.33
C PHE A 22 -7.15 38.35 -12.03
N PHE A 23 -6.67 38.34 -13.28
CA PHE A 23 -6.34 37.10 -14.00
C PHE A 23 -5.19 36.33 -13.35
N ILE A 24 -4.14 37.00 -12.89
CA ILE A 24 -3.02 36.36 -12.17
C ILE A 24 -3.51 35.76 -10.84
N PHE A 25 -4.40 36.46 -10.12
CA PHE A 25 -4.96 35.97 -8.86
C PHE A 25 -5.85 34.73 -9.08
N ILE A 26 -6.74 34.75 -10.08
CA ILE A 26 -7.56 33.57 -10.42
C ILE A 26 -6.67 32.40 -10.85
N PHE A 27 -5.63 32.65 -11.64
CA PHE A 27 -4.69 31.62 -12.07
C PHE A 27 -3.91 31.02 -10.88
N ALA A 28 -3.48 31.85 -9.93
CA ALA A 28 -2.81 31.39 -8.72
C ALA A 28 -3.74 30.54 -7.84
N VAL A 29 -4.99 30.97 -7.65
CA VAL A 29 -6.00 30.21 -6.90
C VAL A 29 -6.28 28.86 -7.59
N PHE A 30 -6.45 28.86 -8.92
CA PHE A 30 -6.66 27.64 -9.70
C PHE A 30 -5.49 26.65 -9.60
N MET A 31 -4.25 27.14 -9.63
CA MET A 31 -3.04 26.32 -9.43
C MET A 31 -2.98 25.72 -8.03
N VAL A 32 -3.31 26.47 -6.98
CA VAL A 32 -3.32 25.96 -5.59
C VAL A 32 -4.39 24.88 -5.40
N SER A 33 -5.57 25.03 -6.03
CA SER A 33 -6.64 24.02 -5.95
C SER A 33 -6.27 22.68 -6.62
N LYS A 34 -5.52 22.72 -7.74
CA LYS A 34 -5.01 21.52 -8.41
C LYS A 34 -3.98 20.77 -7.55
N SER A 35 -3.13 21.51 -6.85
CA SER A 35 -2.13 20.91 -5.94
C SER A 35 -2.81 20.15 -4.80
N PHE A 36 -3.82 20.73 -4.16
CA PHE A 36 -4.48 20.13 -2.99
C PHE A 36 -5.21 18.82 -3.32
N THR A 37 -5.85 18.74 -4.49
CA THR A 37 -6.53 17.51 -4.95
C THR A 37 -5.56 16.39 -5.32
N TYR A 38 -4.35 16.72 -5.80
CA TYR A 38 -3.30 15.74 -6.08
C TYR A 38 -2.74 15.11 -4.79
N TYR A 39 -2.49 15.93 -3.75
CA TYR A 39 -1.96 15.46 -2.47
C TYR A 39 -2.94 14.53 -1.74
N ALA A 40 -4.23 14.86 -1.70
CA ALA A 40 -5.26 14.02 -1.07
C ALA A 40 -5.33 12.62 -1.72
N SER A 41 -5.31 12.56 -3.06
CA SER A 41 -5.29 11.30 -3.80
C SER A 41 -3.99 10.51 -3.55
N SER A 42 -2.84 11.17 -3.39
CA SER A 42 -1.57 10.48 -3.09
C SER A 42 -1.53 9.86 -1.68
N ALA A 43 -2.13 10.54 -0.69
CA ALA A 43 -2.15 10.07 0.69
C ALA A 43 -3.05 8.83 0.86
N GLU A 44 -4.21 8.81 0.21
CA GLU A 44 -5.12 7.66 0.23
C GLU A 44 -4.48 6.40 -0.39
N LYS A 45 -3.72 6.55 -1.48
CA LYS A 45 -2.97 5.46 -2.12
C LYS A 45 -1.90 4.88 -1.20
N GLN A 46 -1.12 5.76 -0.56
CA GLN A 46 -0.05 5.35 0.33
C GLN A 46 -0.62 4.59 1.54
N ASN A 47 -1.78 4.99 2.03
CA ASN A 47 -2.47 4.28 3.10
C ASN A 47 -2.88 2.87 2.68
N GLU A 48 -3.49 2.69 1.50
CA GLU A 48 -3.91 1.37 1.01
C GLU A 48 -2.72 0.42 0.83
N ILE A 49 -1.61 0.89 0.24
CA ILE A 49 -0.38 0.09 0.09
C ILE A 49 0.21 -0.28 1.46
N THR A 50 0.20 0.66 2.41
CA THR A 50 0.72 0.43 3.76
C THR A 50 -0.10 -0.63 4.50
N LEU A 51 -1.44 -0.62 4.35
CA LEU A 51 -2.30 -1.65 4.95
C LEU A 51 -2.02 -3.04 4.36
N ILE A 52 -1.79 -3.14 3.05
CA ILE A 52 -1.40 -4.41 2.42
C ILE A 52 -0.06 -4.89 2.95
N ASP A 53 0.93 -4.00 3.11
CA ASP A 53 2.24 -4.36 3.66
C ASP A 53 2.16 -4.86 5.10
N GLN A 54 1.39 -4.18 5.94
CA GLN A 54 1.12 -4.64 7.32
C GLN A 54 0.47 -6.02 7.34
N LYS A 55 -0.49 -6.27 6.43
CA LYS A 55 -1.14 -7.58 6.36
C LYS A 55 -0.20 -8.68 5.88
N ILE A 56 0.67 -8.38 4.92
CA ILE A 56 1.70 -9.32 4.47
C ILE A 56 2.64 -9.66 5.63
N GLU A 57 3.06 -8.68 6.43
CA GLU A 57 3.94 -8.91 7.58
C GLU A 57 3.28 -9.80 8.65
N GLU A 58 2.01 -9.53 8.98
CA GLU A 58 1.23 -10.36 9.89
C GLU A 58 1.16 -11.82 9.42
N LEU A 59 0.81 -12.02 8.13
CA LEU A 59 0.73 -13.35 7.53
C LEU A 59 2.09 -14.05 7.49
N GLN A 60 3.20 -13.33 7.24
CA GLN A 60 4.55 -13.88 7.33
C GLN A 60 4.89 -14.33 8.74
N GLY A 61 4.47 -13.58 9.76
CA GLY A 61 4.56 -13.98 11.16
C GLY A 61 3.83 -15.30 11.42
N MET A 62 2.56 -15.39 10.99
CA MET A 62 1.75 -16.60 11.14
C MET A 62 2.37 -17.81 10.41
N LYS A 63 2.80 -17.61 9.16
CA LYS A 63 3.45 -18.65 8.33
C LYS A 63 4.66 -19.24 9.05
N ARG A 64 5.58 -18.40 9.52
CA ARG A 64 6.77 -18.85 10.27
C ARG A 64 6.38 -19.64 11.52
N GLY A 65 5.33 -19.22 12.21
CA GLY A 65 4.78 -19.95 13.37
C GLY A 65 4.32 -21.38 13.01
N TYR A 66 3.60 -21.55 11.90
CA TYR A 66 3.17 -22.87 11.43
C TYR A 66 4.33 -23.72 10.89
N GLU A 67 5.28 -23.12 10.17
CA GLU A 67 6.51 -23.81 9.72
C GLU A 67 7.33 -24.34 10.91
N ALA A 68 7.49 -23.55 11.96
CA ALA A 68 8.18 -23.97 13.18
C ALA A 68 7.44 -25.12 13.89
N LYS A 69 6.10 -25.05 14.00
CA LYS A 69 5.28 -26.15 14.55
C LYS A 69 5.44 -27.44 13.73
N ALA A 70 5.41 -27.33 12.40
CA ALA A 70 5.61 -28.46 11.52
C ALA A 70 6.98 -29.12 11.72
N LEU A 71 8.04 -28.31 11.79
CA LEU A 71 9.40 -28.80 12.03
C LEU A 71 9.53 -29.51 13.38
N ASN A 72 8.97 -28.94 14.44
CA ASN A 72 9.01 -29.53 15.78
C ASN A 72 8.32 -30.90 15.81
N HIS A 73 7.15 -31.03 15.19
CA HIS A 73 6.44 -32.30 15.12
C HIS A 73 7.12 -33.31 14.21
N ALA A 74 7.69 -32.90 13.07
CA ALA A 74 8.49 -33.78 12.23
C ALA A 74 9.68 -34.34 13.01
N ASN A 75 10.45 -33.48 13.70
CA ASN A 75 11.58 -33.91 14.52
C ASN A 75 11.16 -34.87 15.65
N GLN A 76 9.98 -34.69 16.25
CA GLN A 76 9.45 -35.59 17.28
C GLN A 76 9.07 -36.94 16.69
N ALA A 77 8.40 -36.95 15.53
CA ALA A 77 8.07 -38.19 14.81
C ALA A 77 9.33 -38.96 14.43
N ASP A 78 10.34 -38.25 13.92
CA ASP A 78 11.60 -38.84 13.47
C ASP A 78 12.39 -39.49 14.61
N ARG A 79 12.22 -39.01 15.85
CA ARG A 79 12.76 -39.68 17.04
C ARG A 79 11.93 -40.90 17.43
N LEU A 80 10.61 -40.75 17.50
CA LEU A 80 9.69 -41.79 17.97
C LEU A 80 9.62 -43.01 17.04
N GLN A 81 9.87 -42.85 15.74
CA GLN A 81 9.83 -43.96 14.78
C GLN A 81 10.82 -45.09 15.11
N PHE A 82 11.88 -44.79 15.86
CA PHE A 82 12.91 -45.74 16.27
C PHE A 82 12.67 -46.34 17.66
N ILE A 83 11.63 -45.92 18.38
CA ILE A 83 11.29 -46.43 19.71
C ILE A 83 10.25 -47.54 19.58
N GLU A 84 10.55 -48.70 20.17
CA GLU A 84 9.64 -49.85 20.17
C GLU A 84 8.28 -49.49 20.80
N GLY A 85 7.18 -49.86 20.13
CA GLY A 85 5.82 -49.54 20.57
C GLY A 85 5.32 -48.13 20.19
N GLU A 86 6.18 -47.20 19.76
CA GLU A 86 5.81 -45.80 19.55
C GLU A 86 5.49 -45.42 18.09
N LEU A 87 5.50 -46.38 17.16
CA LEU A 87 5.28 -46.11 15.73
C LEU A 87 3.95 -45.38 15.46
N GLN A 88 2.89 -45.70 16.18
CA GLN A 88 1.60 -45.00 16.02
C GLN A 88 1.66 -43.54 16.49
N THR A 89 2.43 -43.26 17.54
CA THR A 89 2.66 -41.91 18.04
C THR A 89 3.51 -41.11 17.04
N ALA A 90 4.55 -41.72 16.46
CA ALA A 90 5.33 -41.11 15.38
C ALA A 90 4.44 -40.71 14.19
N LYS A 91 3.56 -41.61 13.73
CA LYS A 91 2.59 -41.33 12.65
C LYS A 91 1.66 -40.16 12.96
N ARG A 92 1.17 -40.06 14.21
CA ARG A 92 0.35 -38.91 14.65
C ARG A 92 1.12 -37.60 14.53
N HIS A 93 2.40 -37.59 14.93
CA HIS A 93 3.24 -36.40 14.81
C HIS A 93 3.54 -36.01 13.36
N TRP A 94 3.83 -36.97 12.46
CA TRP A 94 3.98 -36.65 11.03
C TRP A 94 2.69 -36.06 10.45
N LYS A 95 1.52 -36.60 10.79
CA LYS A 95 0.24 -36.04 10.35
C LYS A 95 0.07 -34.59 10.81
N ILE A 96 0.36 -34.30 12.08
CA ILE A 96 0.30 -32.93 12.60
C ILE A 96 1.31 -32.02 11.87
N ALA A 97 2.51 -32.51 11.58
CA ALA A 97 3.50 -31.76 10.81
C ALA A 97 2.98 -31.40 9.41
N ASP A 98 2.37 -32.35 8.71
CA ASP A 98 1.77 -32.12 7.39
C ASP A 98 0.56 -31.19 7.43
N ASP A 99 -0.28 -31.28 8.45
CA ASP A 99 -1.39 -30.33 8.67
C ASP A 99 -0.86 -28.89 8.81
N ASN A 100 0.17 -28.69 9.63
CA ASN A 100 0.81 -27.38 9.79
C ASN A 100 1.47 -26.88 8.49
N ARG A 101 2.13 -27.76 7.72
CA ARG A 101 2.69 -27.40 6.40
C ARG A 101 1.60 -26.96 5.44
N ARG A 102 0.45 -27.65 5.41
CA ARG A 102 -0.69 -27.27 4.57
C ARG A 102 -1.23 -25.89 4.93
N ILE A 103 -1.33 -25.57 6.21
CA ILE A 103 -1.73 -24.23 6.66
C ILE A 103 -0.70 -23.18 6.23
N ALA A 104 0.60 -23.43 6.43
CA ALA A 104 1.65 -22.51 5.97
C ALA A 104 1.61 -22.26 4.47
N LEU A 105 1.30 -23.28 3.66
CA LEU A 105 1.11 -23.15 2.20
C LEU A 105 -0.12 -22.31 1.85
N GLN A 106 -1.23 -22.46 2.58
CA GLN A 106 -2.42 -21.62 2.36
C GLN A 106 -2.13 -20.15 2.69
N ILE A 107 -1.41 -19.88 3.78
CA ILE A 107 -0.98 -18.53 4.14
C ILE A 107 -0.05 -17.95 3.06
N GLN A 108 0.87 -18.76 2.51
CA GLN A 108 1.74 -18.32 1.42
C GLN A 108 0.93 -17.88 0.19
N LYS A 109 -0.12 -18.62 -0.18
CA LYS A 109 -1.01 -18.22 -1.29
C LYS A 109 -1.66 -16.86 -1.04
N GLN A 110 -2.15 -16.61 0.18
CA GLN A 110 -2.72 -15.31 0.56
C GLN A 110 -1.69 -14.17 0.48
N ILE A 111 -0.45 -14.43 0.90
CA ILE A 111 0.65 -13.47 0.76
C ILE A 111 0.91 -13.17 -0.72
N ASP A 112 0.91 -14.19 -1.57
CA ASP A 112 1.18 -14.02 -3.01
C ASP A 112 0.06 -13.23 -3.70
N GLU A 113 -1.20 -13.49 -3.35
CA GLU A 113 -2.36 -12.71 -3.81
C GLU A 113 -2.25 -11.22 -3.41
N LEU A 114 -1.89 -10.93 -2.15
CA LEU A 114 -1.70 -9.57 -1.67
C LEU A 114 -0.53 -8.85 -2.37
N LYS A 115 0.55 -9.57 -2.67
CA LYS A 115 1.67 -9.00 -3.44
C LYS A 115 1.26 -8.62 -4.86
N VAL A 116 0.44 -9.44 -5.52
CA VAL A 116 -0.11 -9.12 -6.84
C VAL A 116 -1.00 -7.88 -6.73
N GLN A 117 -1.90 -7.82 -5.76
CA GLN A 117 -2.76 -6.64 -5.53
C GLN A 117 -1.94 -5.36 -5.31
N LYS A 118 -0.87 -5.43 -4.52
CA LYS A 118 0.05 -4.31 -4.31
C LYS A 118 0.68 -3.84 -5.61
N ILE A 119 1.15 -4.76 -6.45
CA ILE A 119 1.76 -4.43 -7.75
C ILE A 119 0.73 -3.77 -8.67
N ASP A 120 -0.51 -4.26 -8.70
CA ASP A 120 -1.57 -3.70 -9.53
C ASP A 120 -1.99 -2.30 -9.06
N LEU A 121 -2.09 -2.07 -7.75
CA LEU A 121 -2.30 -0.74 -7.19
C LEU A 121 -1.16 0.21 -7.57
N GLN A 122 0.09 -0.24 -7.45
CA GLN A 122 1.24 0.56 -7.85
C GLN A 122 1.20 0.93 -9.35
N LYS A 123 0.84 -0.01 -10.23
CA LYS A 123 0.69 0.24 -11.68
C LYS A 123 -0.47 1.16 -12.02
N LYS A 124 -1.62 0.99 -11.36
CA LYS A 124 -2.82 1.82 -11.58
C LYS A 124 -2.56 3.30 -11.30
N TYR A 125 -1.60 3.58 -10.42
CA TYR A 125 -1.27 4.93 -9.97
C TYR A 125 0.13 5.41 -10.37
N ALA A 126 0.87 4.63 -11.16
CA ALA A 126 2.12 5.03 -11.83
C ALA A 126 1.83 5.85 -13.09
#